data_AF-A0A495KNW9-F1
#
_entry.id   AF-A0A495KNW9-F1
#
_cell.length_a   1.000
_cell.length_b   1.000
_cell.length_c   1.000
_cell.angle_alpha   90.00
_cell.angle_beta   90.00
_cell.angle_gamma   90.00
#
_symmetry.space_group_name_H-M   'P 1'
#
loop_
_entity.id
_entity.type
_entity.pdbx_description
1 polymer ?
#
loop_
_entity_poly.entity_id
_entity_poly.type
_entity_poly.pdbx_seq_one_letter_code
_entity_poly.pdbx_strand_id
1 'polypeptide(L)' 'MKSLNDSLREEFDEILDKEEYKKIIKDKNLDLTVLKKAFDTLLKYKSDAEAIDKSKTEFENYLINYFKIQKNDN' A
#
# COMPACT_ATOMS: atom_id res chain seq x y z
N MET A 1 -19.79 13.63 12.07
CA MET A 1 -20.05 12.63 11.01
C MET A 1 -18.71 12.02 10.63
N LYS A 2 -18.58 10.69 10.62
CA LYS A 2 -17.41 10.04 10.02
C LYS A 2 -17.43 10.26 8.51
N SER A 3 -16.27 10.53 7.91
CA SER A 3 -16.18 10.59 6.44
C SER A 3 -16.13 9.18 5.87
N LEU A 4 -16.49 9.03 4.58
CA LEU A 4 -16.36 7.76 3.87
C LEU A 4 -14.92 7.21 3.93
N ASN A 5 -13.90 8.08 3.95
CA ASN A 5 -12.51 7.65 4.06
C ASN A 5 -12.18 7.13 5.46
N ASP A 6 -12.84 7.61 6.50
CA ASP A 6 -12.65 7.10 7.86
C ASP A 6 -13.27 5.71 8.01
N SER A 7 -14.45 5.49 7.43
CA SER A 7 -15.07 4.16 7.38
C SER A 7 -14.20 3.15 6.61
N LEU A 8 -13.63 3.54 5.47
CA LEU A 8 -12.74 2.68 4.69
C LEU A 8 -11.45 2.32 5.43
N ARG A 9 -10.90 3.24 6.24
CA ARG A 9 -9.72 2.95 7.09
C ARG A 9 -10.05 1.92 8.16
N GLU A 10 -11.21 2.05 8.81
CA GLU A 10 -11.66 1.11 9.83
C GLU A 10 -11.85 -0.29 9.23
N GLU A 11 -12.51 -0.39 8.07
CA GLU A 11 -12.66 -1.67 7.36
C GLU A 11 -11.31 -2.27 6.95
N PHE A 12 -10.35 -1.45 6.50
CA PHE A 12 -9.02 -1.93 6.16
C PHE A 12 -8.26 -2.45 7.38
N ASP A 13 -8.37 -1.77 8.52
CA ASP A 13 -7.79 -2.24 9.77
C ASP A 13 -8.41 -3.55 10.24
N GLU A 14 -9.73 -3.72 10.11
CA GLU A 14 -10.41 -4.99 10.38
C GLU A 14 -9.94 -6.12 9.46
N ILE A 15 -9.73 -5.83 8.16
CA ILE A 15 -9.18 -6.80 7.20
C ILE A 15 -7.77 -7.23 7.63
N LEU A 16 -6.89 -6.28 7.96
CA LEU A 16 -5.54 -6.57 8.41
C LEU A 16 -5.52 -7.39 9.72
N ASP A 17 -6.59 -7.32 10.51
CA ASP A 17 -6.70 -8.06 11.77
C ASP A 17 -7.17 -9.51 11.61
N LYS A 18 -7.72 -9.88 10.44
CA LYS A 18 -8.12 -11.26 10.14
C LYS A 18 -6.90 -12.19 10.09
N GLU A 19 -7.10 -13.41 10.55
CA GLU A 19 -6.03 -14.39 10.75
C GLU A 19 -5.26 -14.72 9.46
N GLU A 20 -5.96 -14.78 8.33
CA GLU A 20 -5.36 -15.02 7.01
C GLU A 20 -4.34 -13.93 6.64
N TYR A 21 -4.67 -12.66 6.87
CA TYR A 21 -3.82 -11.54 6.50
C TYR A 21 -2.72 -11.33 7.52
N LYS A 22 -3.00 -11.48 8.83
CA LYS A 22 -1.96 -11.49 9.87
C LYS A 22 -0.88 -12.52 9.58
N LYS A 23 -1.27 -13.72 9.15
CA LYS A 23 -0.32 -14.77 8.78
C LYS A 23 0.53 -14.36 7.59
N ILE A 24 -0.07 -13.82 6.52
CA ILE A 24 0.68 -13.34 5.35
C ILE A 24 1.62 -12.19 5.70
N ILE A 25 1.16 -11.23 6.49
CA ILE A 25 1.95 -10.07 6.96
C ILE A 25 3.17 -10.56 7.73
N LYS A 26 3.00 -11.54 8.62
CA LYS A 26 4.09 -12.13 9.38
C LYS A 26 5.03 -12.95 8.50
N ASP A 27 4.50 -13.84 7.67
CA ASP A 27 5.28 -14.75 6.81
C ASP A 27 6.12 -13.99 5.77
N LYS A 28 5.60 -12.87 5.27
CA LYS A 28 6.30 -11.99 4.32
C LYS A 28 7.02 -10.81 4.98
N ASN A 29 7.00 -10.72 6.31
CA ASN A 29 7.59 -9.62 7.08
C ASN A 29 7.17 -8.23 6.58
N LEU A 30 5.87 -8.05 6.33
CA LEU A 30 5.30 -6.80 5.83
C LEU A 30 5.11 -5.80 6.98
N ASP A 31 5.49 -4.55 6.75
CA ASP A 31 5.28 -3.47 7.71
C ASP A 31 3.83 -2.95 7.61
N LEU A 32 3.06 -3.13 8.69
CA LEU A 32 1.70 -2.62 8.84
C LEU A 32 1.61 -1.10 8.62
N THR A 33 2.62 -0.35 9.04
CA THR A 33 2.68 1.11 8.84
C THR A 33 2.74 1.46 7.36
N VAL A 34 3.51 0.69 6.59
CA VAL A 34 3.64 0.88 5.14
C VAL A 34 2.33 0.51 4.45
N LEU A 35 1.68 -0.59 4.84
CA LEU A 35 0.38 -0.99 4.31
C LEU A 35 -0.70 0.08 4.53
N LYS A 36 -0.77 0.63 5.75
CA LYS A 36 -1.73 1.70 6.09
C LYS A 36 -1.45 2.99 5.31
N LYS A 37 -0.19 3.40 5.17
CA LYS A 37 0.18 4.57 4.35
C LYS A 37 -0.11 4.37 2.86
N ALA A 38 0.11 3.17 2.33
CA ALA A 38 -0.22 2.83 0.96
C ALA A 38 -1.74 2.94 0.73
N PHE A 39 -2.53 2.43 1.68
CA PHE A 39 -3.98 2.55 1.63
C PHE A 39 -4.46 4.00 1.73
N ASP A 40 -3.88 4.81 2.62
CA ASP A 40 -4.16 6.26 2.69
C ASP A 40 -3.87 6.98 1.37
N THR A 41 -2.84 6.54 0.65
CA THR A 41 -2.49 7.07 -0.66
C THR A 41 -3.57 6.71 -1.67
N LEU A 42 -4.03 5.45 -1.70
CA LEU A 42 -5.15 5.02 -2.55
C LEU A 42 -6.44 5.80 -2.25
N LEU A 43 -6.74 6.08 -0.97
CA LEU A 43 -7.91 6.88 -0.57
C LEU A 43 -7.86 8.33 -1.06
N LYS A 44 -6.66 8.88 -1.33
CA LYS A 44 -6.48 10.22 -1.93
C LYS A 44 -6.73 10.22 -3.44
N TYR A 45 -6.41 9.12 -4.11
CA TYR A 45 -6.56 8.96 -5.57
C TYR A 45 -7.84 8.25 -5.99
N LYS A 46 -8.67 7.81 -5.03
CA LYS A 46 -10.00 7.21 -5.23
C LYS A 46 -10.92 8.01 -6.17
N SER A 47 -10.74 9.33 -6.25
CA SER A 47 -11.54 10.21 -7.10
C SER A 47 -11.13 10.16 -8.58
N ASP A 48 -9.98 9.54 -8.89
CA ASP A 48 -9.30 9.62 -10.17
C ASP A 48 -8.97 8.19 -10.63
N ALA A 49 -9.98 7.47 -11.12
CA ALA A 49 -9.85 6.07 -11.56
C ALA A 49 -8.83 5.91 -12.70
N GLU A 50 -8.59 6.95 -13.49
CA GLU A 50 -7.57 6.99 -14.54
C GLU A 50 -6.13 7.12 -13.98
N ALA A 51 -5.96 7.50 -12.71
CA ALA A 51 -4.65 7.64 -12.08
C ALA A 51 -4.11 6.33 -11.50
N ILE A 52 -4.93 5.28 -11.37
CA ILE A 52 -4.52 4.00 -10.76
C ILE A 52 -3.41 3.31 -11.59
N ASP A 53 -3.55 3.26 -12.92
CA ASP A 53 -2.52 2.69 -13.81
C ASP A 53 -1.25 3.54 -13.83
N LYS A 54 -1.39 4.87 -13.71
CA LYS A 54 -0.26 5.79 -13.61
C LYS A 54 0.50 5.58 -12.30
N SER A 55 -0.21 5.47 -11.17
CA SER A 55 0.39 5.19 -9.86
C SER A 55 1.07 3.82 -9.82
N LYS A 56 0.50 2.80 -10.47
CA LYS A 56 1.13 1.48 -10.59
C LYS A 56 2.43 1.54 -11.39
N THR A 57 2.43 2.28 -12.50
CA THR A 57 3.61 2.48 -13.34
C THR A 57 4.73 3.20 -12.59
N GLU A 58 4.41 4.26 -11.84
CA GLU A 58 5.41 4.98 -11.05
C GLU A 58 5.97 4.14 -9.89
N PHE A 59 5.15 3.29 -9.28
CA PHE A 59 5.57 2.35 -8.25
C PHE A 59 6.58 1.31 -8.78
N GLU A 60 6.30 0.71 -9.94
CA GLU A 60 7.21 -0.26 -10.57
C GLU A 60 8.55 0.39 -10.94
N ASN A 61 8.53 1.60 -11.50
CA ASN A 61 9.73 2.35 -11.86
C ASN A 61 10.61 2.68 -10.64
N TYR A 62 9.99 3.03 -9.51
CA TYR A 62 10.73 3.30 -8.27
C TYR A 62 11.49 2.07 -7.79
N LEU A 63 10.83 0.90 -7.76
CA LEU A 63 11.45 -0.36 -7.34
C LEU A 63 12.62 -0.75 -8.26
N ILE A 64 12.43 -0.67 -9.57
CA ILE A 64 13.47 -0.98 -10.56
C ILE A 64 14.71 -0.12 -10.33
N ASN A 65 14.52 1.18 -10.11
CA ASN A 65 15.63 2.10 -9.89
C ASN A 65 16.33 1.85 -8.56
N TYR A 66 15.58 1.60 -7.49
CA TYR A 66 16.13 1.27 -6.18
C TYR A 66 17.01 0.02 -6.23
N PHE A 67 16.55 -1.06 -6.86
CA PHE A 67 17.32 -2.30 -6.98
C PHE A 67 18.51 -2.17 -7.94
N LYS A 68 18.42 -1.33 -8.98
CA LYS A 68 19.56 -1.04 -9.85
C LYS A 68 20.68 -0.29 -9.12
N ILE A 69 20.32 0.68 -8.28
CA ILE A 69 21.29 1.44 -7.48
C ILE A 69 21.97 0.51 -6.47
N GLN A 70 21.20 -0.29 -5.74
CA GLN A 70 21.75 -1.27 -4.80
C GLN A 70 22.64 -2.34 -5.45
N LYS A 71 22.42 -2.66 -6.72
CA LYS A 71 23.24 -3.64 -7.46
C LYS A 71 24.55 -3.05 -7.99
N ASN A 72 24.65 -1.73 -8.12
CA ASN A 72 25.86 -1.04 -8.57
C ASN A 72 26.78 -0.59 -7.41
N ASP A 73 26.33 -0.71 -6.16
CA ASP A 73 27.10 -0.41 -4.94
C ASP A 73 27.78 -1.67 -4.32
N ASN A 74 27.80 -2.80 -5.05
CA ASN A 74 28.50 -4.04 -4.68
C ASN A 74 29.63 -4.37 -5.67
#